data_AF-A0A925TCU2-F1
#
_entry.id   AF-A0A925TCU2-F1
#
_cell.length_a   1.000
_cell.length_b   1.000
_cell.length_c   1.000
_cell.angle_alpha   90.00
_cell.angle_beta   90.00
_cell.angle_gamma   90.00
#
_symmetry.space_group_name_H-M   'P 1'
#
loop_
_entity.id
_entity.type
_entity.pdbx_description
1 polymer ?
#
loop_
_entity_poly.entity_id
_entity_poly.type
_entity_poly.pdbx_seq_one_letter_code
_entity_poly.pdbx_strand_id
1 'polypeptide(L)'
;PLLDLQGPLVVGLIASAERIAQIRRHRLLTLHESRETTYADPRHITDEMVHMNKLCSEKNWPMIDVTRRSVEETAAAVLNLLAERNQPA
;
A
#
# COMPACT_ATOMS: atom_id res chain seq x y z
N PRO A 1 -2.54 17.71 7.97
CA PRO A 1 -2.52 16.25 7.89
C PRO A 1 -2.86 15.77 6.47
N LEU A 2 -2.55 14.53 6.08
CA LEU A 2 -2.89 13.99 4.74
C LEU A 2 -4.41 14.12 4.45
N LEU A 3 -5.22 14.11 5.52
CA LEU A 3 -6.66 14.29 5.52
C LEU A 3 -7.15 15.73 5.26
N ASP A 4 -6.28 16.75 5.36
CA ASP A 4 -6.63 18.17 5.21
C ASP A 4 -6.25 18.73 3.83
N LEU A 5 -5.66 17.89 2.97
CA LEU A 5 -5.20 18.34 1.66
C LEU A 5 -6.40 18.51 0.71
N GLN A 6 -6.53 19.69 0.12
CA GLN A 6 -7.54 19.96 -0.91
C GLN A 6 -6.96 19.68 -2.30
N GLY A 7 -7.55 18.71 -3.02
CA GLY A 7 -7.23 18.42 -4.42
C GLY A 7 -6.08 17.45 -4.76
N PRO A 8 -5.33 16.79 -3.85
CA PRO A 8 -4.34 15.80 -4.28
C PRO A 8 -5.00 14.48 -4.70
N LEU A 9 -4.34 13.75 -5.60
CA LEU A 9 -4.71 12.37 -5.90
C LEU A 9 -4.09 11.51 -4.81
N VAL A 10 -4.93 10.83 -4.03
CA VAL A 10 -4.48 9.86 -3.03
C VAL A 10 -4.74 8.46 -3.59
N VAL A 11 -3.70 7.63 -3.64
CA VAL A 11 -3.76 6.26 -4.16
C VAL A 11 -3.30 5.30 -3.07
N GLY A 12 -4.12 4.30 -2.76
CA GLY A 12 -3.74 3.20 -1.87
C GLY A 12 -2.90 2.17 -2.62
N LEU A 13 -1.72 1.83 -2.10
CA LEU A 13 -0.92 0.72 -2.62
C LEU A 13 -1.03 -0.45 -1.65
N ILE A 14 -1.42 -1.62 -2.17
CA ILE A 14 -1.60 -2.83 -1.37
C ILE A 14 -0.81 -3.99 -1.98
N ALA A 15 -0.30 -4.88 -1.13
CA ALA A 15 0.35 -6.13 -1.57
C ALA A 15 -0.18 -7.27 -0.71
N SER A 16 -0.05 -8.52 -1.18
CA SER A 16 -0.51 -9.69 -0.43
C SER A 16 0.15 -9.78 0.95
N ALA A 17 -0.60 -10.32 1.93
CA ALA A 17 -0.10 -10.47 3.29
C ALA A 17 1.21 -11.29 3.34
N GLU A 18 1.31 -12.31 2.50
CA GLU A 18 2.52 -13.12 2.34
C GLU A 18 3.70 -12.28 1.83
N ARG A 19 3.48 -11.45 0.81
CA ARG A 19 4.53 -10.58 0.26
C ARG A 19 5.02 -9.57 1.28
N ILE A 20 4.09 -8.95 2.02
CA ILE A 20 4.42 -8.01 3.11
C ILE A 20 5.21 -8.75 4.20
N ALA A 21 4.77 -9.93 4.62
CA ALA A 21 5.46 -10.72 5.63
C ALA A 21 6.90 -11.07 5.21
N GLN A 22 7.11 -11.48 3.96
CA GLN A 22 8.44 -11.73 3.40
C GLN A 22 9.34 -10.48 3.46
N ILE A 23 8.84 -9.33 3.02
CA ILE A 23 9.58 -8.06 3.05
C ILE A 23 9.94 -7.68 4.48
N ARG A 24 8.98 -7.78 5.41
CA ARG A 24 9.18 -7.47 6.84
C ARG A 24 10.21 -8.40 7.48
N ARG A 25 10.17 -9.71 7.20
CA ARG A 25 11.19 -10.68 7.66
C ARG A 25 12.58 -10.35 7.13
N HIS A 26 12.70 -10.05 5.84
CA HIS A 26 13.99 -9.68 5.24
C HIS A 26 14.59 -8.42 5.90
N ARG A 27 13.75 -7.44 6.21
CA ARG A 27 14.19 -6.23 6.94
C ARG A 27 14.70 -6.55 8.34
N LEU A 28 14.00 -7.40 9.11
CA LEU A 28 14.43 -7.83 10.43
C LEU A 28 15.80 -8.53 10.39
N LEU A 29 15.99 -9.42 9.42
CA LEU A 29 17.27 -10.12 9.22
C LEU A 29 18.42 -9.14 8.94
N THR A 30 18.16 -8.09 8.13
CA THR A 30 19.16 -7.07 7.81
C THR A 30 19.50 -6.19 9.03
N LEU A 31 18.53 -5.97 9.91
CA LEU A 31 18.67 -5.15 11.12
C LEU A 31 19.32 -5.89 12.30
N HIS A 32 19.73 -7.16 12.14
CA HIS A 32 20.27 -8.02 13.21
C HIS A 32 19.37 -8.14 14.46
N GLU A 33 18.09 -7.78 14.35
CA GLU A 33 17.13 -7.99 15.44
C GLU A 33 16.66 -9.44 15.42
N SER A 34 17.15 -10.24 16.37
CA SER A 34 16.77 -11.64 16.57
C SER A 34 15.44 -11.84 17.31
N ARG A 35 14.61 -10.79 17.42
CA ARG A 35 13.32 -10.88 18.11
C ARG A 35 12.28 -11.47 17.16
N GLU A 36 11.66 -12.57 17.54
CA GLU A 36 10.37 -12.98 16.98
C GLU A 36 9.36 -11.85 17.25
N THR A 37 9.22 -10.95 16.29
CA THR A 37 8.34 -9.80 16.41
C THR A 37 7.03 -10.10 15.69
N THR A 38 5.92 -9.67 16.30
CA THR A 38 4.58 -9.62 15.67
C THR A 38 4.56 -8.77 14.39
N TYR A 39 5.63 -8.03 14.10
CA TYR A 39 5.83 -7.24 12.89
C TYR A 39 5.61 -8.05 11.60
N ALA A 40 6.04 -9.31 11.56
CA ALA A 40 5.89 -10.18 10.39
C ALA A 40 4.83 -11.28 10.53
N ASP A 41 3.97 -11.20 11.56
CA ASP A 41 2.85 -12.12 11.73
C ASP A 41 1.78 -11.84 10.66
N PRO A 42 1.43 -12.82 9.81
CA PRO A 42 0.41 -12.66 8.78
C PRO A 42 -0.96 -12.21 9.30
N ARG A 43 -1.32 -12.55 10.55
CA ARG A 43 -2.60 -12.13 11.16
C ARG A 43 -2.64 -10.63 11.36
N HIS A 44 -1.59 -10.07 11.98
CA HIS A 44 -1.46 -8.62 12.17
C HIS A 44 -1.41 -7.87 10.83
N ILE A 45 -0.70 -8.41 9.84
CA ILE A 45 -0.66 -7.83 8.50
C ILE A 45 -2.05 -7.84 7.85
N THR A 46 -2.83 -8.90 8.05
CA THR A 46 -4.19 -8.99 7.52
C THR A 46 -5.10 -7.93 8.14
N ASP A 47 -5.01 -7.71 9.45
CA ASP A 47 -5.76 -6.65 10.14
C ASP A 47 -5.38 -5.24 9.62
N GLU A 48 -4.09 -4.98 9.39
CA GLU A 48 -3.61 -3.74 8.77
C GLU A 48 -4.19 -3.56 7.36
N MET A 49 -4.22 -4.62 6.55
CA MET A 49 -4.78 -4.59 5.19
C MET A 49 -6.29 -4.32 5.21
N VAL A 50 -7.04 -4.91 6.16
CA VAL A 50 -8.47 -4.61 6.36
C VAL A 50 -8.68 -3.15 6.71
N HIS A 51 -7.86 -2.60 7.61
CA HIS A 51 -7.93 -1.19 7.97
C HIS A 51 -7.66 -0.27 6.76
N MET A 52 -6.63 -0.58 5.97
CA MET A 52 -6.30 0.16 4.75
C MET A 52 -7.44 0.13 3.73
N ASN A 53 -8.00 -1.05 3.45
CA ASN A 53 -9.12 -1.22 2.53
C ASN A 53 -10.34 -0.39 2.98
N LYS A 54 -10.65 -0.43 4.27
CA LYS A 54 -11.74 0.37 4.84
C LYS A 54 -11.50 1.87 4.66
N LEU A 55 -10.31 2.35 5.00
CA LEU A 55 -9.94 3.77 4.85
C LEU A 55 -10.03 4.25 3.40
N CYS A 56 -9.46 3.49 2.45
CA CYS A 56 -9.52 3.84 1.04
C CYS A 56 -10.96 3.84 0.52
N SER A 57 -11.78 2.87 0.93
CA SER A 57 -13.18 2.81 0.54
C SER A 57 -13.99 4.00 1.10
N GLU A 58 -13.81 4.35 2.37
CA GLU A 58 -14.51 5.49 2.99
C GLU A 58 -14.17 6.84 2.33
N LYS A 59 -12.97 6.94 1.74
CA LYS A 59 -12.47 8.16 1.08
C LYS A 59 -12.59 8.12 -0.45
N ASN A 60 -13.13 7.05 -1.03
CA ASN A 60 -13.15 6.79 -2.47
C ASN A 60 -11.75 6.96 -3.12
N TRP A 61 -10.71 6.52 -2.42
CA TRP A 61 -9.35 6.53 -2.96
C TRP A 61 -9.12 5.28 -3.80
N PRO A 62 -8.64 5.41 -5.06
CA PRO A 62 -8.29 4.26 -5.88
C PRO A 62 -7.21 3.42 -5.21
N MET A 63 -7.29 2.10 -5.40
CA MET A 63 -6.31 1.16 -4.87
C MET A 63 -5.61 0.41 -6.00
N ILE A 64 -4.30 0.19 -5.85
CA ILE A 64 -3.48 -0.57 -6.77
C ILE A 64 -2.85 -1.73 -6.01
N ASP A 65 -3.10 -2.96 -6.47
CA ASP A 65 -2.37 -4.13 -6.01
C ASP A 65 -0.99 -4.21 -6.69
N VAL A 66 0.06 -4.09 -5.90
CA VAL A 66 1.47 -4.07 -6.32
C VAL A 66 2.20 -5.38 -6.03
N THR A 67 1.51 -6.45 -5.63
CA THR A 67 2.12 -7.73 -5.20
C THR A 67 3.12 -8.30 -6.20
N ARG A 68 2.82 -8.18 -7.50
CA ARG A 68 3.63 -8.68 -8.61
C ARG A 68 3.97 -7.60 -9.64
N ARG A 69 3.86 -6.33 -9.25
CA ARG A 69 4.19 -5.21 -10.12
C ARG A 69 5.61 -4.73 -9.87
N SER A 70 6.30 -4.32 -10.92
CA SER A 70 7.53 -3.56 -10.78
C SER A 70 7.25 -2.14 -10.25
N VAL A 71 8.31 -1.42 -9.87
CA VAL A 71 8.20 -0.02 -9.45
C VAL A 71 7.72 0.84 -10.62
N GLU A 72 8.24 0.57 -11.82
CA GLU A 72 7.89 1.26 -13.06
C GLU A 72 6.42 1.04 -13.44
N GLU A 73 5.92 -0.20 -13.36
CA GLU A 73 4.52 -0.52 -13.63
C GLU A 73 3.57 0.14 -12.62
N THR A 74 4.00 0.20 -11.35
CA THR A 74 3.24 0.89 -10.30
C THR A 74 3.20 2.39 -10.57
N ALA A 75 4.32 2.99 -10.93
CA ALA A 75 4.41 4.41 -11.27
C ALA A 75 3.52 4.75 -12.48
N ALA A 76 3.57 3.93 -13.54
CA ALA A 76 2.72 4.10 -14.71
C ALA A 76 1.23 4.04 -14.35
N ALA A 77 0.82 3.11 -13.48
CA ALA A 77 -0.57 3.01 -13.02
C ALA A 77 -1.02 4.25 -12.24
N VAL A 78 -0.16 4.82 -11.37
CA VAL A 78 -0.46 6.06 -10.66
C VAL A 78 -0.57 7.26 -11.62
N LEU A 79 0.32 7.34 -12.62
CA LEU A 79 0.28 8.40 -13.63
C LEU A 79 -1.00 8.32 -14.48
N ASN A 80 -1.46 7.12 -14.83
CA ASN A 80 -2.72 6.94 -15.56
C ASN A 80 -3.91 7.46 -14.75
N LEU A 81 -4.01 7.13 -13.46
CA LEU A 81 -5.06 7.66 -12.58
C LEU A 81 -5.01 9.20 -12.48
N LEU A 82 -3.81 9.78 -12.48
CA LEU A 82 -3.65 11.23 -12.47
C LEU A 82 -4.10 11.86 -13.80
N ALA A 83 -3.79 11.23 -14.92
CA ALA A 83 -4.20 11.69 -16.24
C ALA A 83 -5.74 11.62 -16.41
N GLU A 84 -6.37 10.52 -16.01
CA GLU A 84 -7.83 10.34 -16.02
C GLU A 84 -8.55 11.41 -15.21
N ARG A 85 -8.01 11.75 -14.02
CA ARG A 85 -8.57 12.81 -13.18
C ARG A 85 -8.47 14.20 -13.80
N ASN A 86 -7.45 14.44 -14.62
CA ASN A 86 -7.18 15.75 -15.23
C ASN A 86 -7.87 15.92 -16.60
N GLN A 87 -8.48 14.86 -17.15
CA GLN A 87 -9.27 14.98 -18.38
C GLN A 87 -10.65 15.60 -18.04
N PRO A 88 -11.00 16.75 -18.64
CA PRO A 88 -12.38 17.22 -18.59
C PRO A 88 -13.27 16.22 -19.35
N ALA A 89 -14.41 15.87 -18.75
CA ALA A 89 -15.45 15.08 -19.40
C ALA A 89 -15.97 15.73 -20.68
#